data_AF-A0A973CX71-F1
#
_entry.id   AF-A0A973CX71-F1
#
_cell.length_a   1.000
_cell.length_b   1.000
_cell.length_c   1.000
_cell.angle_alpha   90.00
_cell.angle_beta   90.00
_cell.angle_gamma   90.00
#
_symmetry.space_group_name_H-M   'P 1'
#
loop_
_entity.id
_entity.type
_entity.pdbx_description
1 polymer ?
#
loop_
_entity_poly.entity_id
_entity_poly.type
_entity_poly.pdbx_seq_one_letter_code
_entity_poly.pdbx_strand_id
1 'polypeptide(L)'
;KTAAALEGGPYATIYLAPRDYHRFHTPLELIVSHASHFPGALWPVNPLGVEGVPRIFAINERICIGLHPPERPDLQLFIVAVGATMVGSVRVVFDDALGTNTAVSSPREHRYPELARIGRGEELGRFEFGSSLVVVASPGWIELDPLATGSPLRVGSRIGSVQSRGPASGQSGGTP
;
A
#
# COMPACT_ATOMS: atom_id res chain seq x y z
N LYS A 1 -10.36 -13.57 0.81
CA LYS A 1 -11.20 -13.07 -0.31
C LYS A 1 -10.56 -11.88 -1.04
N THR A 2 -9.85 -10.98 -0.36
CA THR A 2 -9.27 -9.76 -0.93
C THR A 2 -8.14 -9.97 -1.96
N ALA A 3 -7.23 -10.93 -1.75
CA ALA A 3 -6.07 -11.12 -2.63
C ALA A 3 -6.43 -11.46 -4.10
N ALA A 4 -7.44 -12.31 -4.30
CA ALA A 4 -7.90 -12.69 -5.65
C ALA A 4 -8.48 -11.49 -6.44
N ALA A 5 -9.03 -10.48 -5.76
CA ALA A 5 -9.55 -9.28 -6.43
C ALA A 5 -8.45 -8.34 -6.95
N LEU A 6 -7.20 -8.55 -6.55
CA LEU A 6 -6.04 -7.76 -6.96
C LEU A 6 -5.18 -8.47 -8.01
N GLU A 7 -5.49 -9.72 -8.33
CA GLU A 7 -4.71 -10.52 -9.26
C GLU A 7 -4.76 -9.92 -10.67
N GLY A 8 -3.60 -9.78 -11.31
CA GLY A 8 -3.47 -9.06 -12.59
C GLY A 8 -3.59 -7.53 -12.48
N GLY A 9 -3.72 -6.98 -11.26
CA GLY A 9 -3.76 -5.56 -11.01
C GLY A 9 -2.39 -4.87 -11.06
N PRO A 10 -2.35 -3.55 -11.30
CA PRO A 10 -1.10 -2.78 -11.29
C PRO A 10 -0.56 -2.63 -9.87
N TYR A 11 0.77 -2.59 -9.76
CA TYR A 11 1.44 -2.28 -8.49
C TYR A 11 2.70 -1.43 -8.69
N ALA A 12 3.06 -0.68 -7.65
CA ALA A 12 4.30 0.06 -7.55
C ALA A 12 4.95 -0.18 -6.19
N THR A 13 6.28 -0.30 -6.17
CA THR A 13 7.08 -0.35 -4.95
C THR A 13 7.89 0.93 -4.83
N ILE A 14 7.73 1.64 -3.72
CA ILE A 14 8.41 2.91 -3.44
C ILE A 14 9.33 2.68 -2.26
N TYR A 15 10.64 2.75 -2.51
CA TYR A 15 11.66 2.68 -1.47
C TYR A 15 11.91 4.07 -0.88
N LEU A 16 11.94 4.17 0.45
CA LEU A 16 12.27 5.39 1.18
C LEU A 16 13.62 5.18 1.88
N ALA A 17 14.67 5.78 1.34
CA ALA A 17 15.99 5.74 1.93
C ALA A 17 16.03 6.57 3.23
N PRO A 18 16.98 6.35 4.15
CA PRO A 18 17.01 7.04 5.45
C PRO A 18 17.00 8.58 5.39
N ARG A 19 17.46 9.17 4.28
CA ARG A 19 17.47 10.63 4.06
C ARG A 19 16.18 11.19 3.47
N ASP A 20 15.28 10.32 3.02
CA ASP A 20 14.08 10.72 2.30
C ASP A 20 12.95 11.14 3.25
N TYR A 21 11.86 11.63 2.67
CA TYR A 21 10.67 12.00 3.42
C TYR A 21 9.84 10.75 3.79
N HIS A 22 9.71 10.48 5.08
CA HIS A 22 9.14 9.21 5.60
C HIS A 22 7.63 9.28 5.91
N ARG A 23 6.92 10.30 5.42
CA ARG A 23 5.46 10.35 5.49
C ARG A 23 4.89 9.98 4.13
N PHE A 24 3.78 9.28 4.15
CA PHE A 24 3.10 8.83 2.95
C PHE A 24 1.67 9.34 2.93
N HIS A 25 1.24 9.70 1.73
CA HIS A 25 0.04 10.49 1.50
C HIS A 25 -0.89 9.76 0.55
N THR A 26 -2.17 10.09 0.63
CA THR A 26 -3.16 9.55 -0.31
C THR A 26 -2.97 10.18 -1.71
N PRO A 27 -2.95 9.37 -2.79
CA PRO A 27 -2.76 9.88 -4.15
C PRO A 27 -4.01 10.60 -4.70
N LEU A 28 -5.18 10.28 -4.14
CA LEU A 28 -6.48 10.88 -4.39
C LEU A 28 -7.29 10.83 -3.10
N GLU A 29 -8.52 11.36 -3.14
CA GLU A 29 -9.44 11.21 -2.03
C GLU A 29 -9.89 9.75 -1.88
N LEU A 30 -9.73 9.20 -0.67
CA LEU A 30 -9.96 7.79 -0.39
C LEU A 30 -10.70 7.59 0.93
N ILE A 31 -11.44 6.48 1.02
CA ILE A 31 -12.05 5.96 2.23
C ILE A 31 -11.23 4.76 2.69
N VAL A 32 -10.83 4.75 3.97
CA VAL A 32 -10.23 3.58 4.61
C VAL A 32 -11.35 2.60 4.99
N SER A 33 -11.31 1.39 4.43
CA SER A 33 -12.32 0.35 4.72
C SER A 33 -11.87 -0.58 5.85
N HIS A 34 -10.60 -0.96 5.83
CA HIS A 34 -9.97 -1.80 6.84
C HIS A 34 -8.45 -1.60 6.81
N ALA A 35 -7.80 -1.97 7.91
CA ALA A 35 -6.35 -2.08 7.97
C ALA A 35 -5.96 -3.34 8.73
N SER A 36 -4.86 -3.96 8.31
CA SER A 36 -4.37 -5.19 8.91
C SER A 36 -2.91 -5.05 9.28
N HIS A 37 -2.58 -5.24 10.56
CA HIS A 37 -1.22 -5.40 11.04
C HIS A 37 -0.80 -6.85 10.87
N PHE A 38 0.36 -7.06 10.26
CA PHE A 38 0.99 -8.36 10.13
C PHE A 38 2.34 -8.31 10.86
N PRO A 39 2.51 -9.01 11.99
CA PRO A 39 3.81 -9.17 12.61
C PRO A 39 4.76 -9.93 11.67
N GLY A 40 6.05 -9.64 11.75
CA GLY A 40 7.04 -10.23 10.85
C GLY A 40 8.47 -9.86 11.22
N ALA A 41 9.39 -10.23 10.33
CA ALA A 41 10.79 -9.85 10.45
C ALA A 41 10.99 -8.34 10.17
N LEU A 42 12.21 -7.85 10.35
CA LEU A 42 12.59 -6.48 10.00
C LEU A 42 13.88 -6.52 9.18
N TRP A 43 13.88 -7.25 8.07
CA TRP A 43 15.02 -7.26 7.14
C TRP A 43 15.19 -5.90 6.46
N PRO A 44 16.42 -5.50 6.11
CA PRO A 44 16.65 -4.23 5.42
C PRO A 44 16.03 -4.28 4.02
N VAL A 45 15.25 -3.26 3.66
CA VAL A 45 14.59 -3.16 2.34
C VAL A 45 15.38 -2.32 1.33
N ASN A 46 16.68 -2.15 1.57
CA ASN A 46 17.58 -1.57 0.57
C ASN A 46 17.75 -2.53 -0.62
N PRO A 47 18.31 -2.08 -1.77
CA PRO A 47 18.42 -2.92 -2.97
C PRO A 47 19.06 -4.30 -2.72
N LEU A 48 20.14 -4.35 -1.94
CA LEU A 48 20.81 -5.60 -1.57
C LEU A 48 19.90 -6.56 -0.78
N GLY A 49 19.10 -6.04 0.15
CA GLY A 49 18.15 -6.84 0.91
C GLY A 49 17.00 -7.36 0.06
N VAL A 50 16.48 -6.54 -0.86
CA VAL A 50 15.43 -6.94 -1.81
C VAL A 50 15.91 -8.05 -2.75
N GLU A 51 17.16 -8.00 -3.20
CA GLU A 51 17.76 -9.04 -4.04
C GLU A 51 18.09 -10.31 -3.24
N GLY A 52 18.55 -10.16 -1.99
CA GLY A 52 19.06 -11.27 -1.19
C GLY A 52 18.03 -12.02 -0.35
N VAL A 53 16.88 -11.41 -0.05
CA VAL A 53 15.87 -11.99 0.87
C VAL A 53 14.56 -12.28 0.11
N PRO A 54 14.26 -13.56 -0.18
CA PRO A 54 13.04 -13.92 -0.88
C PRO A 54 11.78 -13.45 -0.14
N ARG A 55 10.87 -12.81 -0.88
CA ARG A 55 9.57 -12.33 -0.36
C ARG A 55 9.71 -11.33 0.79
N ILE A 56 10.77 -10.52 0.81
CA ILE A 56 11.05 -9.58 1.92
C ILE A 56 9.83 -8.75 2.35
N PHE A 57 9.05 -8.23 1.40
CA PHE A 57 7.85 -7.43 1.70
C PHE A 57 6.71 -8.22 2.37
N ALA A 58 6.66 -9.53 2.16
CA ALA A 58 5.63 -10.41 2.72
C ALA A 58 6.04 -11.05 4.06
N ILE A 59 7.35 -11.14 4.34
CA ILE A 59 7.86 -11.67 5.62
C ILE A 59 8.17 -10.57 6.62
N ASN A 60 8.42 -9.33 6.15
CA ASN A 60 8.60 -8.21 7.05
C ASN A 60 7.28 -7.80 7.71
N GLU A 61 7.42 -7.25 8.92
CA GLU A 61 6.33 -6.60 9.63
C GLU A 61 5.76 -5.45 8.80
N ARG A 62 4.43 -5.35 8.73
CA ARG A 62 3.76 -4.39 7.86
C ARG A 62 2.34 -4.06 8.31
N ILE A 63 1.82 -2.94 7.80
CA ILE A 63 0.40 -2.60 7.84
C ILE A 63 -0.11 -2.58 6.40
N CYS A 64 -1.16 -3.35 6.12
CA CYS A 64 -1.89 -3.31 4.86
C CYS A 64 -3.16 -2.48 5.05
N ILE A 65 -3.31 -1.39 4.29
CA ILE A 65 -4.47 -0.48 4.39
C ILE A 65 -5.33 -0.66 3.14
N GLY A 66 -6.57 -1.12 3.32
CA GLY A 66 -7.56 -1.28 2.25
C GLY A 66 -8.36 0.01 2.06
N LEU A 67 -8.30 0.55 0.85
CA LEU A 67 -8.78 1.88 0.47
C LEU A 67 -9.67 1.80 -0.77
N HIS A 68 -10.61 2.73 -0.91
CA HIS A 68 -11.31 2.96 -2.16
C HIS A 68 -11.74 4.42 -2.32
N PRO A 69 -11.87 4.96 -3.54
CA PRO A 69 -12.48 6.27 -3.77
C PRO A 69 -13.94 6.26 -3.31
N PRO A 70 -14.48 7.39 -2.80
CA PRO A 70 -15.90 7.49 -2.45
C PRO A 70 -16.84 7.18 -3.62
N GLU A 71 -16.51 7.65 -4.81
CA GLU A 71 -17.33 7.50 -6.01
C GLU A 71 -17.12 6.17 -6.75
N ARG A 72 -16.15 5.35 -6.33
CA ARG A 72 -15.74 4.11 -7.01
C ARG A 72 -15.36 3.00 -6.01
N PRO A 73 -16.32 2.47 -5.23
CA PRO A 73 -16.04 1.46 -4.20
C PRO A 73 -15.57 0.11 -4.76
N ASP A 74 -15.72 -0.10 -6.07
CA ASP A 74 -15.22 -1.24 -6.84
C ASP A 74 -13.73 -1.13 -7.22
N LEU A 75 -13.17 0.08 -7.21
CA LEU A 75 -11.73 0.31 -7.27
C LEU A 75 -11.14 0.04 -5.89
N GLN A 76 -10.55 -1.13 -5.72
CA GLN A 76 -9.83 -1.50 -4.50
C GLN A 76 -8.38 -1.06 -4.63
N LEU A 77 -7.91 -0.26 -3.68
CA LEU A 77 -6.52 0.17 -3.57
C LEU A 77 -5.96 -0.33 -2.23
N PHE A 78 -4.75 -0.83 -2.24
CA PHE A 78 -4.00 -1.19 -1.06
C PHE A 78 -2.73 -0.38 -0.99
N ILE A 79 -2.50 0.25 0.16
CA ILE A 79 -1.20 0.81 0.52
C ILE A 79 -0.64 -0.05 1.65
N VAL A 80 0.46 -0.72 1.37
CA VAL A 80 1.16 -1.60 2.30
C VAL A 80 2.42 -0.90 2.77
N ALA A 81 2.42 -0.49 4.03
CA ALA A 81 3.57 0.10 4.69
C ALA A 81 4.42 -1.00 5.32
N VAL A 82 5.60 -1.24 4.75
CA VAL A 82 6.51 -2.32 5.16
C VAL A 82 7.64 -1.74 6.02
N GLY A 83 7.74 -2.25 7.25
CA GLY A 83 8.83 -1.90 8.16
C GLY A 83 10.16 -2.54 7.75
N ALA A 84 11.26 -1.95 8.23
CA ALA A 84 12.61 -2.49 8.07
C ALA A 84 13.44 -2.31 9.35
N THR A 85 14.71 -2.73 9.32
CA THR A 85 15.67 -2.66 10.42
C THR A 85 15.72 -1.30 11.14
N MET A 86 16.15 -1.31 12.42
CA MET A 86 16.40 -0.18 13.33
C MET A 86 15.18 0.33 14.11
N VAL A 87 14.27 1.08 13.48
CA VAL A 87 13.12 1.70 14.17
C VAL A 87 11.92 1.74 13.21
N GLY A 88 11.62 0.58 12.60
CA GLY A 88 10.61 0.40 11.54
C GLY A 88 9.15 0.53 11.99
N SER A 89 8.86 1.41 12.96
CA SER A 89 7.50 1.72 13.38
C SER A 89 6.75 2.39 12.24
N VAL A 90 5.58 1.83 11.91
CA VAL A 90 4.57 2.42 11.07
C VAL A 90 3.49 2.96 11.99
N ARG A 91 3.03 4.17 11.70
CA ARG A 91 1.86 4.79 12.33
C ARG A 91 0.92 5.29 11.23
N VAL A 92 -0.38 5.15 11.46
CA VAL A 92 -1.41 5.66 10.56
C VAL A 92 -2.17 6.79 11.25
N VAL A 93 -2.69 7.76 10.48
CA VAL A 93 -3.33 8.95 11.06
C VAL A 93 -4.76 8.70 11.57
N PHE A 94 -5.37 7.58 11.16
CA PHE A 94 -6.78 7.30 11.38
C PHE A 94 -7.04 6.31 12.54
N ASP A 95 -5.99 5.72 13.12
CA ASP A 95 -6.11 4.78 14.24
C ASP A 95 -4.82 4.80 15.07
N ASP A 96 -4.85 5.53 16.19
CA ASP A 96 -3.71 5.66 17.11
C ASP A 96 -3.33 4.33 17.79
N ALA A 97 -4.25 3.37 17.84
CA ALA A 97 -3.99 2.05 18.41
C ALA A 97 -3.33 1.10 17.39
N LEU A 98 -3.33 1.45 16.09
CA LEU A 98 -2.74 0.65 15.04
C LEU A 98 -1.31 1.10 14.73
N GLY A 99 -0.35 0.24 15.03
CA GLY A 99 1.06 0.45 14.72
C GLY A 99 1.87 -0.84 14.68
N THR A 100 3.06 -0.78 14.10
CA THR A 100 4.05 -1.87 14.15
C THR A 100 5.00 -1.72 15.33
N ASN A 101 5.85 -2.72 15.53
CA ASN A 101 6.76 -2.85 16.67
C ASN A 101 6.00 -2.93 18.01
N THR A 102 4.90 -3.69 18.01
CA THR A 102 4.07 -3.98 19.17
C THR A 102 4.26 -5.43 19.61
N ALA A 103 3.90 -5.77 20.85
CA ALA A 103 4.02 -7.14 21.39
C ALA A 103 3.03 -8.16 20.77
N VAL A 104 2.41 -7.83 19.63
CA VAL A 104 1.41 -8.66 18.96
C VAL A 104 2.09 -9.75 18.15
N SER A 105 1.71 -11.01 18.38
CA SER A 105 2.30 -12.19 17.74
C SER A 105 1.46 -12.78 16.60
N SER A 106 0.26 -12.27 16.35
CA SER A 106 -0.63 -12.74 15.29
C SER A 106 -1.22 -11.57 14.48
N PRO A 107 -1.55 -11.76 13.19
CA PRO A 107 -2.18 -10.71 12.40
C PRO A 107 -3.48 -10.22 13.03
N ARG A 108 -3.70 -8.90 12.98
CA ARG A 108 -4.92 -8.25 13.48
C ARG A 108 -5.51 -7.36 12.40
N GLU A 109 -6.82 -7.49 12.19
CA GLU A 109 -7.58 -6.66 11.26
C GLU A 109 -8.51 -5.73 12.04
N HIS A 110 -8.48 -4.45 11.69
CA HIS A 110 -9.37 -3.42 12.17
C HIS A 110 -10.25 -2.98 10.99
N ARG A 111 -11.57 -2.92 11.18
CA ARG A 111 -12.53 -2.47 10.17
C ARG A 111 -13.08 -1.11 10.56
N TYR A 112 -13.26 -0.25 9.56
CA TYR A 112 -13.70 1.13 9.75
C TYR A 112 -15.02 1.36 9.00
N PRO A 113 -16.16 0.87 9.54
CA PRO A 113 -17.45 0.92 8.84
C PRO A 113 -18.01 2.34 8.65
N GLU A 114 -17.52 3.34 9.39
CA GLU A 114 -18.08 4.71 9.37
C GLU A 114 -17.04 5.84 9.29
N LEU A 115 -15.73 5.59 9.11
CA LEU A 115 -14.72 6.67 9.25
C LEU A 115 -13.46 6.53 8.39
N ALA A 116 -12.84 7.70 8.19
CA ALA A 116 -11.60 8.04 7.49
C ALA A 116 -11.71 8.20 5.96
N ARG A 117 -12.52 9.20 5.55
CA ARG A 117 -12.28 9.91 4.29
C ARG A 117 -11.03 10.76 4.48
N ILE A 118 -10.00 10.47 3.71
CA ILE A 118 -8.74 11.20 3.71
C ILE A 118 -8.65 11.91 2.36
N GLY A 119 -8.54 13.24 2.40
CA GLY A 119 -8.49 14.10 1.23
C GLY A 119 -7.26 13.83 0.38
N ARG A 120 -7.29 14.22 -0.90
CA ARG A 120 -6.14 14.06 -1.80
C ARG A 120 -4.91 14.78 -1.25
N GLY A 121 -3.79 14.05 -1.14
CA GLY A 121 -2.52 14.60 -0.68
C GLY A 121 -2.41 14.74 0.84
N GLU A 122 -3.46 14.39 1.59
CA GLU A 122 -3.40 14.34 3.04
C GLU A 122 -2.53 13.15 3.50
N GLU A 123 -1.92 13.30 4.67
CA GLU A 123 -1.08 12.26 5.27
C GLU A 123 -1.94 11.04 5.62
N LEU A 124 -1.52 9.87 5.17
CA LEU A 124 -2.14 8.59 5.53
C LEU A 124 -1.40 7.94 6.70
N GLY A 125 -0.10 8.14 6.76
CA GLY A 125 0.75 7.63 7.82
C GLY A 125 2.21 7.98 7.61
N ARG A 126 3.04 7.41 8.47
CA ARG A 126 4.48 7.66 8.49
C ARG A 126 5.27 6.46 8.97
N PHE A 127 6.53 6.45 8.57
CA PHE A 127 7.57 5.59 9.11
C PHE A 127 8.47 6.40 10.05
N GLU A 128 8.98 5.75 11.09
CA GLU A 128 9.99 6.37 11.96
C GLU A 128 11.42 6.21 11.40
N PHE A 129 11.68 5.20 10.56
CA PHE A 129 12.96 4.99 9.87
C PHE A 129 12.81 4.16 8.58
N GLY A 130 13.85 4.14 7.71
CA GLY A 130 13.90 3.57 6.36
C GLY A 130 12.94 2.41 6.06
N SER A 131 12.25 2.46 4.93
CA SER A 131 11.05 1.64 4.72
C SER A 131 10.66 1.49 3.24
N SER A 132 9.57 0.78 2.97
CA SER A 132 8.99 0.70 1.63
C SER A 132 7.47 0.76 1.68
N LEU A 133 6.89 1.38 0.66
CA LEU A 133 5.48 1.27 0.36
C LEU A 133 5.30 0.32 -0.82
N VAL A 134 4.32 -0.57 -0.72
CA VAL A 134 3.77 -1.28 -1.88
C VAL A 134 2.37 -0.77 -2.10
N VAL A 135 2.12 -0.20 -3.27
CA VAL A 135 0.79 0.27 -3.70
C VAL A 135 0.28 -0.74 -4.71
N VAL A 136 -0.93 -1.27 -4.51
CA VAL A 136 -1.54 -2.29 -5.39
C VAL A 136 -2.99 -1.91 -5.62
N ALA A 137 -3.49 -2.03 -6.85
CA ALA A 137 -4.91 -1.76 -7.15
C ALA A 137 -5.58 -2.92 -7.88
N SER A 138 -6.91 -2.98 -7.83
CA SER A 138 -7.68 -3.91 -8.64
C SER A 138 -7.49 -3.62 -10.14
N PRO A 139 -7.52 -4.65 -11.00
CA PRO A 139 -7.27 -4.50 -12.44
C PRO A 139 -8.31 -3.60 -13.12
N GLY A 140 -7.87 -2.93 -14.18
CA GLY A 140 -8.73 -2.14 -15.08
C GLY A 140 -9.02 -0.70 -14.63
N TRP A 141 -8.63 -0.30 -13.41
CA TRP A 141 -8.94 1.03 -12.89
C TRP A 141 -7.79 2.02 -12.89
N ILE A 142 -6.56 1.53 -12.71
CA ILE A 142 -5.36 2.37 -12.60
C ILE A 142 -4.41 2.01 -13.71
N GLU A 143 -3.86 3.04 -14.35
CA GLU A 143 -2.71 2.92 -15.24
C GLU A 143 -1.54 3.65 -14.59
N LEU A 144 -0.45 2.93 -14.35
CA LEU A 144 0.77 3.51 -13.79
C LEU A 144 1.61 4.13 -14.90
N ASP A 145 2.23 5.27 -14.60
CA ASP A 145 3.17 5.89 -15.53
C ASP A 145 4.42 4.98 -15.66
N PRO A 146 5.05 4.89 -16.85
CA PRO A 146 6.19 4.00 -17.09
C PRO A 146 7.49 4.57 -16.50
N LEU A 147 7.55 4.65 -15.16
CA LEU A 147 8.71 5.12 -14.42
C LEU A 147 9.81 4.04 -14.39
N ALA A 148 11.04 4.40 -14.73
CA ALA A 148 12.17 3.49 -14.63
C ALA A 148 12.48 3.15 -13.16
N THR A 149 12.89 1.93 -12.87
CA THR A 149 13.30 1.52 -11.52
C THR A 149 14.42 2.43 -11.00
N GLY A 150 14.29 2.88 -9.75
CA GLY A 150 15.23 3.81 -9.13
C GLY A 150 15.01 5.28 -9.50
N SER A 151 13.99 5.61 -10.31
CA SER A 151 13.63 7.00 -10.58
C SER A 151 13.29 7.74 -9.28
N PRO A 152 13.81 8.95 -9.05
CA PRO A 152 13.47 9.74 -7.88
C PRO A 152 11.99 10.13 -7.94
N LEU A 153 11.29 9.97 -6.81
CA LEU A 153 9.90 10.36 -6.66
C LEU A 153 9.78 11.50 -5.64
N ARG A 154 9.03 12.56 -5.99
CA ARG A 154 8.72 13.66 -5.06
C ARG A 154 7.25 13.61 -4.67
N VAL A 155 6.92 13.99 -3.44
CA VAL A 155 5.53 14.17 -3.00
C VAL A 155 4.80 15.11 -3.95
N GLY A 156 3.60 14.72 -4.36
CA GLY A 156 2.79 15.45 -5.35
C GLY A 156 3.10 15.13 -6.81
N SER A 157 4.16 14.36 -7.10
CA SER A 157 4.42 13.88 -8.46
C SER A 157 3.37 12.86 -8.88
N ARG A 158 3.01 12.89 -10.15
CA ARG A 158 2.16 11.85 -10.74
C ARG A 158 2.93 10.54 -10.84
N ILE A 159 2.26 9.44 -10.50
CA ILE A 159 2.77 8.05 -10.65
C ILE A 159 1.83 7.19 -11.52
N GLY A 160 0.74 7.78 -12.02
CA GLY A 160 -0.30 7.11 -12.77
C GLY A 160 -1.59 7.92 -12.81
N SER A 161 -2.63 7.32 -13.38
CA SER A 161 -3.96 7.92 -13.52
C SER A 161 -5.08 6.91 -13.27
N VAL A 162 -6.25 7.42 -12.87
CA VAL A 162 -7.48 6.64 -12.72
C VAL A 162 -8.23 6.66 -14.04
N GLN A 163 -8.59 5.48 -14.54
CA GLN A 163 -9.31 5.30 -15.79
C GLN A 163 -10.79 5.66 -15.63
N SER A 164 -11.37 6.26 -16.68
CA SER A 164 -12.78 6.65 -16.67
C SER A 164 -13.73 5.44 -16.72
N ARG A 165 -13.31 4.34 -17.35
CA ARG A 165 -14.01 3.05 -17.41
C ARG A 165 -13.29 2.01 -16.54
N GLY A 166 -14.05 1.30 -15.71
CA GLY A 166 -13.58 0.10 -15.00
C GLY A 166 -13.30 -1.07 -15.96
N PRO A 167 -12.85 -2.22 -15.43
CA PRO A 167 -12.56 -3.40 -16.25
C PRO A 167 -13.76 -3.70 -17.15
N ALA A 168 -13.50 -3.86 -18.46
CA ALA A 168 -14.52 -4.32 -19.38
C ALA A 168 -15.04 -5.66 -18.86
N SER A 169 -16.34 -5.76 -18.60
CA SER A 169 -17.00 -7.01 -18.27
C SER A 169 -16.90 -7.97 -19.47
N GLY A 170 -15.77 -8.68 -19.56
CA GLY A 170 -15.42 -9.56 -20.66
C GLY A 170 -15.79 -11.00 -20.36
N GLN A 171 -17.02 -11.36 -20.75
CA GLN A 171 -17.40 -12.60 -21.44
C GLN A 171 -16.82 -13.93 -20.91
N SER A 172 -17.72 -14.74 -20.35
CA SER A 172 -17.59 -16.19 -20.22
C SER A 172 -17.34 -16.82 -21.60
N GLY A 173 -16.07 -17.04 -21.94
CA GLY A 173 -15.67 -17.86 -23.07
C GLY A 173 -15.94 -19.33 -22.78
N GLY A 174 -17.17 -19.76 -23.05
CA GLY A 174 -17.48 -21.17 -23.21
C GLY A 174 -16.63 -21.73 -24.34
N THR A 175 -15.86 -22.78 -24.06
CA THR A 175 -15.20 -23.59 -25.08
C THR A 175 -16.13 -24.76 -25.40
N PRO A 176 -16.37 -25.10 -26.68
CA PRO A 176 -17.15 -26.28 -27.07
C PRO A 176 -16.47 -27.60 -26.68
#